data_AF-A0A349MG78-F1
#
_entry.id   AF-A0A349MG78-F1
#
_cell.length_a   1.000
_cell.length_b   1.000
_cell.length_c   1.000
_cell.angle_alpha   90.00
_cell.angle_beta   90.00
_cell.angle_gamma   90.00
#
_symmetry.space_group_name_H-M   'P 1'
#
loop_
_entity.id
_entity.type
_entity.pdbx_description
1 polymer ?
#
loop_
_entity_poly.entity_id
_entity_poly.type
_entity_poly.pdbx_seq_one_letter_code
_entity_poly.pdbx_strand_id
1 'polypeptide(L)'
;MNNPPLLVFPKPRSVAYRKDRGGGNASHYPSRERQAERLAPKFKRLQEALQSKSARSQMDMDGANLEQVLVLETIGGVDAFIGAVREVKGLEWLGEMEVNDISPDEDFYHSEENPEKLLRGRLFLVMSDQLALKQMLSLWKHWKKSGKDGLEHSFTKFCWMGYL
;
A
#
# COMPACT_ATOMS: atom_id res chain seq x y z
N MET A 1 18.08 -3.42 39.94
CA MET A 1 16.96 -2.56 39.46
C MET A 1 17.20 -2.32 37.98
N ASN A 2 16.40 -2.92 37.10
CA ASN A 2 16.54 -2.79 35.66
C ASN A 2 15.58 -1.69 35.18
N ASN A 3 16.10 -0.52 34.83
CA ASN A 3 15.27 0.63 34.45
C ASN A 3 15.17 0.64 32.91
N PRO A 4 14.02 0.27 32.32
CA PRO A 4 13.89 0.25 30.87
C PRO A 4 14.08 1.66 30.29
N PRO A 5 14.65 1.78 29.08
CA PRO A 5 14.89 3.08 28.47
C PRO A 5 13.56 3.81 28.25
N LEU A 6 13.50 5.07 28.70
CA LEU A 6 12.35 5.95 28.49
C LEU A 6 12.43 6.55 27.08
N LEU A 7 11.55 6.09 26.18
CA LEU A 7 11.30 6.72 24.88
C LEU A 7 10.35 7.91 25.08
N VAL A 8 10.91 9.12 25.07
CA VAL A 8 10.12 10.36 25.09
C VAL A 8 9.77 10.72 23.65
N PHE A 9 8.53 10.43 23.24
CA PHE A 9 8.04 10.86 21.93
C PHE A 9 7.69 12.36 21.96
N PRO A 10 8.06 13.13 20.92
CA PRO A 10 7.59 14.51 20.79
C PRO A 10 6.06 14.52 20.67
N LYS A 11 5.42 15.58 21.17
CA LYS A 11 3.96 15.73 21.05
C LYS A 11 3.58 15.69 19.56
N PRO A 12 2.66 14.80 19.14
CA PRO A 12 2.29 14.65 17.74
C PRO A 12 1.78 15.99 17.21
N ARG A 13 2.40 16.47 16.13
CA ARG A 13 1.97 17.69 15.45
C ARG A 13 0.82 17.34 14.54
N SER A 14 -0.36 17.86 14.85
CA SER A 14 -1.49 17.87 13.92
C SER A 14 -1.07 18.62 12.65
N VAL A 15 -0.92 17.88 11.55
CA VAL A 15 -0.86 18.46 10.21
C VAL A 15 -2.29 18.50 9.66
N ALA A 16 -2.69 19.65 9.15
CA ALA A 16 -3.99 19.77 8.50
C ALA A 16 -4.02 18.82 7.30
N TYR A 17 -4.95 17.86 7.32
CA TYR A 17 -5.23 17.02 6.18
C TYR A 17 -5.64 17.93 5.00
N ARG A 18 -4.79 18.03 3.99
CA ARG A 18 -5.17 18.69 2.74
C ARG A 18 -6.02 17.70 1.96
N LYS A 19 -7.33 17.95 1.95
CA LYS A 19 -8.21 17.33 0.98
C LYS A 19 -7.77 17.78 -0.40
N ASP A 20 -7.29 16.85 -1.22
CA ASP A 20 -6.99 17.17 -2.61
C ASP A 20 -8.29 17.67 -3.24
N ARG A 21 -8.25 18.90 -3.76
CA ARG A 21 -9.35 19.40 -4.59
C ARG A 21 -9.28 18.59 -5.88
N GLY A 22 -10.04 17.50 -5.92
CA GLY A 22 -10.19 16.62 -7.07
C GLY A 22 -10.58 17.43 -8.30
N GLY A 23 -9.57 17.82 -9.08
CA GLY A 23 -9.73 18.27 -10.44
C GLY A 23 -9.96 17.03 -11.27
N GLY A 24 -11.24 16.72 -11.49
CA GLY A 24 -11.66 15.61 -12.34
C GLY A 24 -11.03 15.74 -13.71
N ASN A 25 -10.14 14.81 -14.03
CA ASN A 25 -9.99 14.24 -15.35
C ASN A 25 -9.62 12.78 -15.11
N ALA A 26 -10.40 11.88 -15.69
CA ALA A 26 -10.26 10.46 -15.48
C ALA A 26 -8.96 9.98 -16.13
N SER A 27 -7.90 9.84 -15.32
CA SER A 27 -6.72 9.08 -15.75
C SER A 27 -7.17 7.70 -16.24
N HIS A 28 -6.57 7.24 -17.32
CA HIS A 28 -6.66 5.85 -17.71
C HIS A 28 -5.97 5.00 -16.65
N TYR A 29 -6.60 3.86 -16.32
CA TYR A 29 -6.07 2.87 -15.40
C TYR A 29 -6.11 1.51 -16.10
N PRO A 30 -5.18 0.59 -15.77
CA PRO A 30 -5.19 -0.75 -16.35
C PRO A 30 -6.48 -1.50 -16.03
N SER A 31 -6.87 -2.42 -16.91
CA SER A 31 -7.92 -3.39 -16.61
C SER A 31 -7.56 -4.22 -15.37
N ARG A 32 -8.55 -4.85 -14.75
CA ARG A 32 -8.32 -5.71 -13.57
C ARG A 32 -7.32 -6.83 -13.90
N GLU A 33 -7.47 -7.46 -15.06
CA GLU A 33 -6.64 -8.55 -15.53
C GLU A 33 -5.19 -8.06 -15.69
N ARG A 34 -5.01 -6.92 -16.35
CA ARG A 34 -3.70 -6.29 -16.56
C ARG A 34 -3.06 -5.87 -15.23
N GLN A 35 -3.84 -5.31 -14.33
CA GLN A 35 -3.37 -4.93 -12.99
C GLN A 35 -2.98 -6.18 -12.16
N ALA A 36 -3.72 -7.27 -12.28
CA ALA A 36 -3.37 -8.54 -11.64
C ALA A 36 -2.07 -9.13 -12.20
N GLU A 37 -1.81 -9.02 -13.50
CA GLU A 37 -0.54 -9.40 -14.13
C GLU A 37 0.63 -8.58 -13.61
N ARG A 38 0.48 -7.24 -13.57
CA ARG A 38 1.52 -6.31 -13.06
C ARG A 38 1.86 -6.56 -11.59
N LEU A 39 0.86 -6.83 -10.76
CA LEU A 39 1.03 -6.96 -9.30
C LEU A 39 1.46 -8.35 -8.86
N ALA A 40 1.10 -9.41 -9.60
CA ALA A 40 1.44 -10.79 -9.25
C ALA A 40 2.92 -11.04 -8.93
N PRO A 41 3.91 -10.58 -9.73
CA PRO A 41 5.32 -10.80 -9.41
C PRO A 41 5.76 -10.08 -8.13
N LYS A 42 5.21 -8.89 -7.83
CA LYS A 42 5.53 -8.13 -6.61
C LYS A 42 5.01 -8.83 -5.37
N PHE A 43 3.75 -9.28 -5.40
CA PHE A 43 3.17 -10.04 -4.30
C PHE A 43 3.83 -11.42 -4.12
N LYS A 44 4.27 -12.06 -5.21
CA LYS A 44 5.07 -13.29 -5.14
C LYS A 44 6.39 -13.05 -4.39
N ARG A 45 7.13 -12.01 -4.77
CA ARG A 45 8.38 -11.61 -4.09
C ARG A 45 8.15 -11.28 -2.62
N LEU A 46 7.06 -10.57 -2.30
CA LEU A 46 6.67 -10.29 -0.91
C LEU A 46 6.40 -11.59 -0.12
N GLN A 47 5.68 -12.55 -0.71
CA GLN A 47 5.40 -13.84 -0.09
C GLN A 47 6.69 -14.64 0.16
N GLU A 48 7.61 -14.68 -0.80
CA GLU A 48 8.91 -15.37 -0.67
C GLU A 48 9.79 -14.72 0.41
N ALA A 49 9.82 -13.39 0.49
CA ALA A 49 10.55 -12.66 1.52
C ALA A 49 10.01 -12.95 2.93
N LEU A 50 8.68 -13.05 3.07
CA LEU A 50 8.03 -13.41 4.33
C LEU A 50 8.37 -14.85 4.75
N GLN A 51 8.24 -15.81 3.84
CA GLN A 51 8.59 -17.21 4.10
C GLN A 51 10.05 -17.37 4.51
N SER A 52 10.96 -16.69 3.80
CA SER A 52 12.40 -16.71 4.11
C SER A 52 12.70 -16.15 5.49
N LYS A 53 12.02 -15.09 5.91
CA LYS A 53 12.16 -14.51 7.25
C LYS A 53 11.56 -15.40 8.34
N SER A 54 10.40 -16.00 8.10
CA SER A 54 9.81 -16.95 9.04
C SER A 54 10.72 -18.16 9.26
N ALA A 55 11.36 -18.69 8.21
CA ALA A 55 12.32 -19.78 8.32
C ALA A 55 13.54 -19.42 9.19
N ARG A 56 14.08 -18.20 9.03
CA ARG A 56 15.17 -17.69 9.89
C ARG A 56 14.73 -17.54 11.34
N SER A 57 13.55 -16.95 11.57
CA SER A 57 13.01 -16.76 12.91
C SER A 57 12.69 -18.07 13.65
N GLN A 58 12.52 -19.20 12.94
CA GLN A 58 12.40 -20.52 13.57
C GLN A 58 13.75 -21.10 14.02
N MET A 59 14.85 -20.65 13.40
CA MET A 59 16.21 -21.05 13.78
C MET A 59 16.73 -20.23 14.96
N ASP A 60 16.30 -18.97 15.07
CA ASP A 60 16.61 -18.09 16.19
C ASP A 60 15.58 -18.32 17.33
N MET A 61 16.02 -18.78 18.50
CA MET A 61 15.16 -19.15 19.65
C MET A 61 14.29 -18.01 20.22
N ASP A 62 14.41 -16.78 19.74
CA ASP A 62 13.79 -15.60 20.35
C ASP A 62 12.36 -15.27 19.87
N GLY A 63 11.80 -16.00 18.89
CA GLY A 63 10.38 -15.90 18.55
C GLY A 63 9.84 -14.50 18.23
N ALA A 64 10.73 -13.53 17.96
CA ALA A 64 10.37 -12.13 17.85
C ALA A 64 9.55 -11.87 16.56
N ASN A 65 8.40 -11.23 16.73
CA ASN A 65 7.56 -10.83 15.60
C ASN A 65 8.24 -9.65 14.88
N LEU A 66 8.84 -9.91 13.72
CA LEU A 66 9.55 -8.89 12.95
C LEU A 66 8.57 -7.89 12.34
N GLU A 67 8.61 -6.65 12.82
CA GLU A 67 7.94 -5.51 12.20
C GLU A 67 8.63 -5.14 10.88
N GLN A 68 7.84 -4.76 9.88
CA GLN A 68 8.31 -4.47 8.52
C GLN A 68 7.65 -3.20 8.00
N VAL A 69 8.38 -2.43 7.19
CA VAL A 69 7.80 -1.29 6.47
C VAL A 69 7.38 -1.75 5.08
N LEU A 70 6.09 -1.61 4.80
CA LEU A 70 5.46 -1.79 3.50
C LEU A 70 5.33 -0.42 2.83
N VAL A 71 5.80 -0.32 1.58
CA VAL A 71 5.66 0.88 0.75
C VAL A 71 4.60 0.61 -0.31
N LEU A 72 3.57 1.44 -0.36
CA LEU A 72 2.43 1.32 -1.27
C LEU A 72 2.34 2.58 -2.13
N GLU A 73 2.14 2.41 -3.43
CA GLU A 73 2.07 3.51 -4.38
C GLU A 73 0.74 3.56 -5.13
N THR A 74 0.22 4.77 -5.32
CA THR A 74 -1.01 5.04 -6.07
C THR A 74 -0.82 6.17 -7.07
N ILE A 75 -1.47 6.10 -8.24
CA ILE A 75 -1.68 7.25 -9.12
C ILE A 75 -2.96 7.98 -8.72
N GLY A 76 -2.84 9.30 -8.55
CA GLY A 76 -3.88 10.17 -8.03
C GLY A 76 -3.96 10.16 -6.50
N GLY A 77 -4.77 11.07 -5.96
CA GLY A 77 -5.07 11.12 -4.53
C GLY A 77 -6.06 10.03 -4.15
N VAL A 78 -5.59 8.94 -3.56
CA VAL A 78 -6.49 7.94 -2.93
C VAL A 78 -6.72 8.35 -1.48
N ASP A 79 -7.45 9.44 -1.29
CA ASP A 79 -7.79 10.02 0.03
C ASP A 79 -8.38 8.98 1.00
N ALA A 80 -9.09 7.98 0.49
CA ALA A 80 -9.69 6.90 1.27
C ALA A 80 -8.75 5.72 1.60
N PHE A 81 -7.53 5.70 1.06
CA PHE A 81 -6.60 4.56 1.21
C PHE A 81 -6.09 4.41 2.65
N ILE A 82 -5.79 5.53 3.32
CA ILE A 82 -5.41 5.52 4.74
C ILE A 82 -6.51 4.90 5.60
N GLY A 83 -7.78 5.16 5.26
CA GLY A 83 -8.91 4.53 5.90
C GLY A 83 -8.83 3.00 5.79
N ALA A 84 -8.63 2.48 4.58
CA ALA A 84 -8.51 1.05 4.34
C ALA A 84 -7.31 0.40 5.05
N VAL A 85 -6.17 1.11 5.14
CA VAL A 85 -4.99 0.64 5.90
C VAL A 85 -5.33 0.47 7.38
N ARG A 86 -6.07 1.41 7.98
CA ARG A 86 -6.44 1.38 9.41
C ARG A 86 -7.40 0.23 9.77
N GLU A 87 -8.11 -0.33 8.80
CA GLU A 87 -9.02 -1.47 9.03
C GLU A 87 -8.29 -2.81 9.14
N VAL A 88 -7.03 -2.89 8.68
CA VAL A 88 -6.22 -4.11 8.83
C VAL A 88 -5.47 -4.06 10.15
N LYS A 89 -5.87 -4.91 11.10
CA LYS A 89 -5.14 -5.04 12.37
C LYS A 89 -3.68 -5.41 12.10
N GLY A 90 -2.76 -4.67 12.72
CA GLY A 90 -1.32 -4.86 12.55
C GLY A 90 -0.73 -4.07 11.37
N LEU A 91 -1.52 -3.25 10.67
CA LEU A 91 -1.00 -2.16 9.84
C LEU A 91 -1.03 -0.84 10.61
N GLU A 92 0.11 -0.15 10.64
CA GLU A 92 0.21 1.19 11.21
C GLU A 92 0.76 2.17 10.18
N TRP A 93 0.07 3.29 9.99
CA TRP A 93 0.51 4.31 9.05
C TRP A 93 1.68 5.10 9.64
N LEU A 94 2.81 5.12 8.92
CA LEU A 94 4.03 5.84 9.32
C LEU A 94 4.15 7.21 8.64
N GLY A 95 3.67 7.32 7.41
CA GLY A 95 3.73 8.56 6.64
C GLY A 95 3.27 8.41 5.19
N GLU A 96 3.19 9.55 4.51
CA GLU A 96 2.90 9.61 3.09
C GLU A 96 3.78 10.67 2.40
N MET A 97 4.02 10.48 1.11
CA MET A 97 4.75 11.43 0.28
C MET A 97 4.03 11.57 -1.06
N GLU A 98 3.73 12.81 -1.45
CA GLU A 98 3.26 13.12 -2.79
C GLU A 98 4.40 12.92 -3.79
N VAL A 99 4.11 12.20 -4.88
CA VAL A 99 5.03 12.04 -6.00
C VAL A 99 4.46 12.80 -7.17
N ASN A 100 5.17 13.83 -7.61
CA ASN A 100 4.81 14.59 -8.80
C ASN A 100 5.68 14.14 -9.98
N ASP A 101 5.34 14.62 -11.17
CA ASP A 101 6.14 14.45 -12.38
C ASP A 101 6.36 12.99 -12.77
N ILE A 102 5.37 12.14 -12.46
CA ILE A 102 5.38 10.74 -12.85
C ILE A 102 5.18 10.66 -14.37
N SER A 103 6.14 10.09 -15.09
CA SER A 103 6.01 9.86 -16.53
C SER A 103 4.88 8.86 -16.79
N PRO A 104 3.93 9.17 -17.69
CA PRO A 104 2.87 8.24 -18.06
C PRO A 104 3.41 6.99 -18.75
N ASP A 105 2.64 5.89 -18.69
CA ASP A 105 2.93 4.62 -19.35
C ASP A 105 1.69 4.08 -20.11
N GLU A 106 1.81 2.91 -20.74
CA GLU A 106 0.72 2.29 -21.51
C GLU A 106 -0.54 1.99 -20.67
N ASP A 107 -0.40 1.85 -19.36
CA ASP A 107 -1.48 1.48 -18.45
C ASP A 107 -2.01 2.70 -17.68
N PHE A 108 -1.18 3.71 -17.44
CA PHE A 108 -1.48 4.92 -16.68
C PHE A 108 -1.11 6.17 -17.48
N TYR A 109 -2.12 6.89 -17.93
CA TYR A 109 -1.98 8.17 -18.61
C TYR A 109 -3.22 9.03 -18.38
N HIS A 110 -3.20 10.29 -18.78
CA HIS A 110 -4.30 11.20 -18.45
C HIS A 110 -5.50 11.03 -19.39
N SER A 111 -5.30 11.12 -20.70
CA SER A 111 -6.30 10.80 -21.72
C SER A 111 -5.62 10.61 -23.08
N GLU A 112 -6.31 10.04 -24.05
CA GLU A 112 -5.81 9.89 -25.42
C GLU A 112 -5.45 11.24 -26.07
N GLU A 113 -6.11 12.34 -25.65
CA GLU A 113 -5.76 13.68 -26.14
C GLU A 113 -4.53 14.28 -25.45
N ASN A 114 -4.12 13.76 -24.29
CA ASN A 114 -2.97 14.23 -23.52
C ASN A 114 -2.18 13.06 -22.90
N PRO A 115 -1.64 12.14 -23.70
CA PRO A 115 -1.00 10.93 -23.19
C PRO A 115 0.30 11.25 -22.43
N GLU A 116 1.01 12.30 -22.83
CA GLU A 116 2.30 12.74 -22.25
C GLU A 116 2.16 13.56 -20.96
N LYS A 117 0.93 13.83 -20.52
CA LYS A 117 0.72 14.67 -19.33
C LYS A 117 1.24 13.93 -18.09
N LEU A 118 2.20 14.57 -17.41
CA LEU A 118 2.76 14.06 -16.16
C LEU A 118 1.66 13.79 -15.13
N LEU A 119 1.79 12.63 -14.51
CA LEU A 119 0.89 12.14 -13.49
C LEU A 119 1.36 12.58 -12.11
N ARG A 120 0.43 12.53 -11.17
CA ARG A 120 0.70 12.67 -9.75
C ARG A 120 0.30 11.38 -9.07
N GLY A 121 1.02 11.06 -8.02
CA GLY A 121 0.79 9.89 -7.21
C GLY A 121 1.11 10.13 -5.76
N ARG A 122 1.04 9.05 -4.98
CA ARG A 122 1.31 9.08 -3.56
C ARG A 122 1.95 7.78 -3.12
N LEU A 123 3.00 7.92 -2.31
CA LEU A 123 3.65 6.84 -1.60
C LEU A 123 3.12 6.81 -0.17
N PHE A 124 2.76 5.64 0.31
CA PHE A 124 2.36 5.37 1.68
C PHE A 124 3.37 4.45 2.33
N LEU A 125 3.86 4.85 3.50
CA LEU A 125 4.70 4.02 4.34
C LEU A 125 3.85 3.47 5.47
N VAL A 126 3.77 2.14 5.55
CA VAL A 126 2.93 1.42 6.49
C VAL A 126 3.78 0.40 7.23
N MET A 127 3.87 0.51 8.55
CA MET A 127 4.42 -0.54 9.38
C MET A 127 3.46 -1.72 9.40
N SER A 128 4.00 -2.93 9.38
CA SER A 128 3.23 -4.15 9.29
C SER A 128 3.90 -5.28 10.05
N ASP A 129 3.11 -6.04 10.79
CA ASP A 129 3.53 -7.34 11.31
C ASP A 129 3.32 -8.47 10.27
N GLN A 130 3.78 -9.68 10.59
CA GLN A 130 3.63 -10.81 9.68
C GLN A 130 2.17 -11.23 9.43
N LEU A 131 1.28 -11.01 10.41
CA LEU A 131 -0.13 -11.38 10.29
C LEU A 131 -0.85 -10.43 9.33
N ALA A 132 -0.60 -9.13 9.45
CA ALA A 132 -1.14 -8.10 8.61
C ALA A 132 -0.70 -8.26 7.14
N LEU A 133 0.57 -8.58 6.89
CA LEU A 133 1.05 -8.88 5.53
C LEU A 133 0.37 -10.13 4.95
N LYS A 134 0.16 -11.19 5.75
CA LYS A 134 -0.59 -12.38 5.31
C LYS A 134 -2.04 -12.04 4.99
N GLN A 135 -2.69 -11.19 5.79
CA GLN A 135 -4.04 -10.72 5.54
C GLN A 135 -4.11 -9.91 4.25
N MET A 136 -3.18 -8.98 4.02
CA MET A 136 -3.09 -8.22 2.77
C MET A 136 -2.91 -9.13 1.55
N LEU A 137 -2.04 -10.14 1.63
CA LEU A 137 -1.86 -11.13 0.56
C LEU A 137 -3.15 -11.92 0.29
N SER A 138 -3.93 -12.23 1.32
CA SER A 138 -5.24 -12.88 1.18
C SER A 138 -6.24 -11.99 0.46
N LEU A 139 -6.31 -10.71 0.85
CA LEU A 139 -7.16 -9.70 0.20
C LEU A 139 -6.82 -9.57 -1.28
N TRP A 140 -5.53 -9.52 -1.63
CA TRP A 140 -5.08 -9.49 -3.02
C TRP A 140 -5.52 -10.75 -3.80
N LYS A 141 -5.35 -11.95 -3.22
CA LYS A 141 -5.79 -13.21 -3.85
C LYS A 141 -7.30 -13.23 -4.06
N HIS A 142 -8.07 -12.71 -3.10
CA HIS A 142 -9.52 -12.62 -3.21
C HIS A 142 -9.94 -11.63 -4.31
N TRP A 143 -9.33 -10.44 -4.31
CA TRP A 143 -9.56 -9.43 -5.35
C TRP A 143 -9.26 -9.96 -6.76
N LYS A 144 -8.14 -10.67 -6.92
CA LYS A 144 -7.76 -11.28 -8.20
C LYS A 144 -8.83 -12.25 -8.72
N LYS A 145 -9.49 -12.99 -7.83
CA LYS A 145 -10.52 -13.99 -8.18
C LYS A 145 -11.89 -13.35 -8.43
N SER A 146 -12.30 -12.43 -7.57
CA SER A 146 -13.70 -11.99 -7.49
C SER A 146 -13.89 -10.51 -7.83
N GLY A 147 -12.83 -9.77 -8.14
CA GLY A 147 -12.89 -8.32 -8.34
C GLY A 147 -13.25 -7.54 -7.06
N LYS A 148 -13.79 -6.34 -7.24
CA LYS A 148 -14.18 -5.45 -6.13
C LYS A 148 -15.39 -5.97 -5.35
N ASP A 149 -16.30 -6.66 -6.01
CA ASP A 149 -17.56 -7.14 -5.42
C ASP A 149 -17.36 -8.29 -4.42
N GLY A 150 -16.21 -8.95 -4.47
CA GLY A 150 -15.82 -9.96 -3.47
C GLY A 150 -15.19 -9.38 -2.20
N LEU A 151 -14.83 -8.10 -2.18
CA LEU A 151 -14.19 -7.48 -1.02
C LEU A 151 -15.21 -6.74 -0.16
N GLU A 152 -15.01 -6.76 1.16
CA GLU A 152 -15.74 -5.82 2.03
C GLU A 152 -15.47 -4.39 1.57
N HIS A 153 -16.46 -3.51 1.76
CA HIS A 153 -16.44 -2.15 1.22
C HIS A 153 -15.17 -1.37 1.61
N SER A 154 -14.66 -1.58 2.83
CA SER A 154 -13.40 -1.04 3.35
C SER A 154 -12.17 -1.45 2.53
N PHE A 155 -12.14 -2.66 1.98
CA PHE A 155 -10.98 -3.22 1.27
C PHE A 155 -11.00 -2.95 -0.24
N THR A 156 -12.11 -2.46 -0.79
CA THR A 156 -12.23 -2.11 -2.22
C THR A 156 -11.20 -1.07 -2.70
N LYS A 157 -10.53 -0.37 -1.78
CA LYS A 157 -9.51 0.64 -2.07
C LYS A 157 -8.11 0.05 -2.30
N PHE A 158 -7.84 -1.15 -1.79
CA PHE A 158 -6.58 -1.88 -2.10
C PHE A 158 -6.47 -2.26 -3.58
N CYS A 159 -7.58 -2.24 -4.32
CA CYS A 159 -7.66 -2.47 -5.75
C CYS A 159 -6.96 -1.39 -6.60
N TRP A 160 -6.57 -0.25 -6.02
CA TRP A 160 -5.95 0.88 -6.75
C TRP A 160 -4.44 0.99 -6.53
N MET A 161 -3.85 0.00 -5.87
CA MET A 161 -2.43 -0.08 -5.57
C MET A 161 -1.67 -0.54 -6.84
N GLY A 162 -0.53 0.09 -7.20
CA GLY A 162 0.39 -0.54 -8.16
C GLY A 162 1.01 0.30 -9.27
N TYR A 163 1.43 1.53 -9.00
CA TYR A 163 2.46 2.17 -9.84
C TYR A 163 3.86 1.78 -9.31
N LEU A 164 4.85 1.67 -10.20
CA LEU A 164 6.19 1.06 -10.02
C LEU A 164 6.25 -0.45 -9.78
#